data_AF-A0A1S3ANE5-F1
#
_entry.id   AF-A0A1S3ANE5-F1
#
_cell.length_a   1.000
_cell.length_b   1.000
_cell.length_c   1.000
_cell.angle_alpha   90.00
_cell.angle_beta   90.00
_cell.angle_gamma   90.00
#
_symmetry.space_group_name_H-M   'P 1'
#
loop_
_entity.id
_entity.type
_entity.pdbx_description
1 polymer ?
#
loop_
_entity_poly.entity_id
_entity_poly.type
_entity_poly.pdbx_seq_one_letter_code
_entity_poly.pdbx_strand_id
1 'polypeptide(L)'
;MASGDFCLPGEGMVVLQQVCSKQLPPCNLSEEDLLQNPHFSKLLLSLSQYMDESGLSLTLSKEQDQAWQEVRLRKTTWLRSEILQRVIQELLVDHYVKTQDTHLTSEDKKFHETLEQRLLVTELTRLIVPSQTKELSPLLRLEKVDLLELMPPSEDFVWMKARLQLEVEEQLKKKCFTLLCYHNPSADSDSESLKAAKVWKLAEVLMNEKQQCQHAKNQQKERMVLLEKKSATYSQVLLRCLALLQRLLQEHRLKTQSELDRINAQYLEIKCSAMILKLRMEELKILSDTYTAEKVEVHRLIRDRLEGAIRLQEEDMEKSRQVLSSYEVLGEEFDRLVKEYTQLKKTTDDKRWALQEFSKDYH
;
A
#
# COMPACT_ATOMS: atom_id res chain seq x y z
N MET A 1 -20.93 3.97 36.06
CA MET A 1 -20.24 5.14 36.65
C MET A 1 -19.01 4.65 37.38
N ALA A 2 -17.84 4.80 36.75
CA ALA A 2 -16.55 4.77 37.40
C ALA A 2 -15.68 5.75 36.61
N SER A 3 -15.30 6.81 37.30
CA SER A 3 -14.52 7.97 36.89
C SER A 3 -13.29 7.53 36.05
N GLY A 4 -12.97 8.14 34.91
CA GLY A 4 -12.87 9.58 34.73
C GLY A 4 -11.51 10.12 35.16
N ASP A 5 -10.47 9.28 35.29
CA ASP A 5 -9.09 9.74 35.48
C ASP A 5 -8.51 10.18 34.13
N PHE A 6 -8.89 11.38 33.71
CA PHE A 6 -8.14 12.15 32.73
C PHE A 6 -6.76 12.43 33.34
N CYS A 7 -5.74 11.71 32.89
CA CYS A 7 -4.36 12.13 33.10
C CYS A 7 -4.23 13.59 32.63
N LEU A 8 -3.67 14.44 33.50
CA LEU A 8 -3.44 15.85 33.24
C LEU A 8 -2.66 16.02 31.91
N PRO A 9 -3.08 16.94 31.03
CA PRO A 9 -2.50 17.09 29.69
C PRO A 9 -1.01 17.50 29.67
N GLY A 10 -0.44 17.86 30.84
CA GLY A 10 0.99 18.17 30.98
C GLY A 10 1.90 16.94 31.14
N GLU A 11 1.45 15.88 31.82
CA GLU A 11 2.29 14.70 32.06
C GLU A 11 2.33 13.75 30.86
N GLY A 12 1.22 13.66 30.11
CA GLY A 12 1.16 12.87 28.88
C GLY A 12 2.14 13.36 27.82
N MET A 13 2.26 14.68 27.63
CA MET A 13 3.15 15.28 26.61
C MET A 13 4.64 15.05 26.91
N VAL A 14 5.05 15.10 28.19
CA VAL A 14 6.44 14.83 28.60
C VAL A 14 6.80 13.37 28.40
N VAL A 15 5.87 12.46 28.73
CA VAL A 15 6.02 11.01 28.54
C VAL A 15 6.11 10.67 27.04
N LEU A 16 5.29 11.31 26.20
CA LEU A 16 5.31 11.12 24.74
C LEU A 16 6.63 11.59 24.11
N GLN A 17 7.13 12.76 24.50
CA GLN A 17 8.39 13.30 23.98
C GLN A 17 9.60 12.45 24.39
N GLN A 18 9.56 11.86 25.59
CA GLN A 18 10.64 11.01 26.11
C GLN A 18 10.65 9.60 25.50
N VAL A 19 9.49 9.11 25.01
CA VAL A 19 9.36 7.84 24.29
C VAL A 19 9.66 8.00 22.79
N CYS A 20 9.24 9.11 22.15
CA CYS A 20 9.56 9.37 20.75
C CYS A 20 11.05 9.69 20.51
N SER A 21 11.74 10.27 21.50
CA SER A 21 13.18 10.54 21.42
C SER A 21 14.04 9.29 21.55
N LYS A 22 13.54 8.24 22.22
CA LYS A 22 14.17 6.93 22.33
C LYS A 22 13.49 6.00 21.34
N GLN A 23 13.94 5.99 20.08
CA GLN A 23 13.47 5.01 19.10
C GLN A 23 13.75 3.60 19.63
N LEU A 24 12.72 2.95 20.19
CA LEU A 24 12.79 1.57 20.66
C LEU A 24 12.36 0.66 19.49
N PRO A 25 13.29 -0.11 18.89
CA PRO A 25 12.91 -1.16 17.96
C PRO A 25 12.10 -2.22 18.74
N PRO A 26 10.97 -2.72 18.19
CA PRO A 26 10.61 -2.80 16.78
C PRO A 26 9.53 -1.80 16.30
N CYS A 27 9.17 -0.78 17.08
CA CYS A 27 7.96 0.00 16.80
C CYS A 27 8.27 1.39 16.19
N ASN A 28 7.97 1.58 14.90
CA ASN A 28 7.82 2.91 14.31
C ASN A 28 6.51 3.54 14.81
N LEU A 29 6.53 4.10 16.02
CA LEU A 29 5.34 4.65 16.67
C LEU A 29 5.02 6.02 16.09
N SER A 30 3.76 6.22 15.68
CA SER A 30 3.23 7.55 15.40
C SER A 30 2.79 8.21 16.72
N GLU A 31 2.86 9.54 16.79
CA GLU A 31 2.38 10.29 17.97
C GLU A 31 0.87 10.05 18.22
N GLU A 32 0.13 9.70 17.17
CA GLU A 32 -1.31 9.40 17.18
C GLU A 32 -1.61 8.06 17.88
N ASP A 33 -0.77 7.04 17.72
CA ASP A 33 -0.94 5.72 18.34
C ASP A 33 -0.73 5.75 19.86
N LEU A 34 0.15 6.64 20.32
CA LEU A 34 0.47 6.81 21.73
C LEU A 34 -0.58 7.65 22.48
N LEU A 35 -1.26 8.57 21.80
CA LEU A 35 -2.39 9.31 22.35
C LEU A 35 -3.61 8.42 22.60
N GLN A 36 -3.81 7.39 21.77
CA GLN A 36 -4.91 6.43 21.92
C GLN A 36 -4.68 5.41 23.06
N ASN A 37 -3.43 5.18 23.49
CA ASN A 37 -3.08 4.12 24.44
C ASN A 37 -2.10 4.59 25.53
N PRO A 38 -2.58 5.27 26.60
CA PRO A 38 -1.73 5.80 27.68
C PRO A 38 -1.12 4.70 28.58
N HIS A 39 -1.67 3.49 28.60
CA HIS A 39 -1.06 2.36 29.31
C HIS A 39 0.12 1.77 28.55
N PHE A 40 0.09 1.86 27.22
CA PHE A 40 1.18 1.39 26.37
C PHE A 40 2.41 2.30 26.50
N SER A 41 2.23 3.62 26.62
CA SER A 41 3.35 4.54 26.90
C SER A 41 4.00 4.29 28.27
N LYS A 42 3.21 3.97 29.31
CA LYS A 42 3.76 3.56 30.62
C LYS A 42 4.57 2.27 30.54
N LEU A 43 4.13 1.30 29.73
CA LEU A 43 4.84 0.05 29.50
C LEU A 43 6.12 0.25 28.67
N LEU A 44 6.10 1.13 27.67
CA LEU A 44 7.31 1.49 26.93
C LEU A 44 8.33 2.21 27.81
N LEU A 45 7.86 3.07 28.72
CA LEU A 45 8.73 3.71 29.71
C LEU A 45 9.35 2.68 30.66
N SER A 46 8.58 1.72 31.18
CA SER A 46 9.15 0.68 32.03
C SER A 46 10.12 -0.22 31.25
N LEU A 47 9.82 -0.56 29.99
CA LEU A 47 10.74 -1.32 29.14
C LEU A 47 12.01 -0.54 28.79
N SER A 48 11.93 0.79 28.60
CA SER A 48 13.10 1.65 28.35
C SER A 48 14.08 1.71 29.54
N GLN A 49 13.63 1.35 30.75
CA GLN A 49 14.51 1.21 31.91
C GLN A 49 15.36 -0.07 31.85
N TYR A 50 14.95 -1.04 31.04
CA TYR A 50 15.60 -2.33 30.92
C TYR A 50 16.22 -2.57 29.54
N MET A 51 15.85 -1.81 28.50
CA MET A 51 16.31 -1.98 27.12
C MET A 51 17.01 -0.73 26.55
N ASP A 52 18.09 -0.96 25.80
CA ASP A 52 18.80 0.06 25.02
C ASP A 52 18.11 0.33 23.66
N GLU A 53 18.57 1.38 22.95
CA GLU A 53 18.14 1.77 21.59
C GLU A 53 18.25 0.65 20.54
N SER A 54 18.96 -0.44 20.86
CA SER A 54 19.12 -1.65 20.04
C SER A 54 18.13 -2.78 20.35
N GLY A 55 17.28 -2.63 21.39
CA GLY A 55 16.37 -3.68 21.87
C GLY A 55 17.02 -4.75 22.74
N LEU A 56 18.28 -4.59 23.14
CA LEU A 56 18.99 -5.48 24.07
C LEU A 56 18.74 -5.06 25.52
N SER A 57 18.71 -6.02 26.44
CA SER A 57 18.66 -5.67 27.86
C SER A 57 19.95 -4.98 28.31
N LEU A 58 19.87 -4.04 29.25
CA LEU A 58 21.04 -3.31 29.76
C LEU A 58 22.15 -4.23 30.29
N THR A 59 21.80 -5.39 30.85
CA THR A 59 22.77 -6.39 31.32
C THR A 59 23.45 -7.09 30.15
N LEU A 60 22.69 -7.51 29.13
CA LEU A 60 23.24 -8.15 27.94
C LEU A 60 24.08 -7.18 27.10
N SER A 61 23.69 -5.91 27.03
CA SER A 61 24.44 -4.84 26.37
C SER A 61 25.81 -4.66 27.03
N LYS A 62 25.86 -4.60 28.36
CA LYS A 62 27.12 -4.55 29.14
C LYS A 62 27.97 -5.80 28.97
N GLU A 63 27.38 -6.98 29.00
CA GLU A 63 28.09 -8.24 28.76
C GLU A 63 28.65 -8.31 27.34
N GLN A 64 27.89 -7.82 26.35
CA GLN A 64 28.33 -7.75 24.96
C GLN A 64 29.52 -6.79 24.81
N ASP A 65 29.47 -5.62 25.44
CA ASP A 65 30.58 -4.67 25.42
C ASP A 65 31.84 -5.24 26.08
N GLN A 66 31.68 -5.93 27.21
CA GLN A 66 32.78 -6.62 27.91
C GLN A 66 33.37 -7.72 27.03
N ALA A 67 32.54 -8.57 26.41
CA ALA A 67 32.99 -9.59 25.48
C ALA A 67 33.73 -8.97 24.28
N TRP A 68 33.24 -7.85 23.74
CA TRP A 68 33.93 -7.13 22.66
C TRP A 68 35.25 -6.51 23.11
N GLN A 69 35.37 -6.05 24.35
CA GLN A 69 36.64 -5.60 24.92
C GLN A 69 37.62 -6.76 25.06
N GLU A 70 37.19 -7.91 25.58
CA GLU A 70 38.02 -9.11 25.69
C GLU A 70 38.49 -9.61 24.32
N VAL A 71 37.60 -9.66 23.33
CA VAL A 71 37.95 -10.05 21.96
C VAL A 71 38.95 -9.07 21.36
N ARG A 72 38.78 -7.76 21.57
CA ARG A 72 39.75 -6.75 21.13
C ARG A 72 41.11 -6.96 21.79
N LEU A 73 41.15 -7.18 23.09
CA LEU A 73 42.38 -7.46 23.82
C LEU A 73 43.07 -8.72 23.28
N ARG A 74 42.36 -9.85 23.19
CA ARG A 74 42.89 -11.11 22.63
C ARG A 74 43.38 -10.96 21.19
N LYS A 75 42.66 -10.20 20.37
CA LYS A 75 43.08 -9.90 19.01
C LYS A 75 44.37 -9.09 19.00
N THR A 76 44.49 -8.07 19.84
CA THR A 76 45.74 -7.27 19.90
C THR A 76 46.93 -8.08 20.41
N THR A 77 46.74 -8.95 21.41
CA THR A 77 47.83 -9.81 21.89
C THR A 77 48.24 -10.83 20.84
N TRP A 78 47.27 -11.43 20.14
CA TRP A 78 47.54 -12.35 19.04
C TRP A 78 48.26 -11.67 17.86
N LEU A 79 47.78 -10.51 17.42
CA LEU A 79 48.43 -9.74 16.35
C LEU A 79 49.88 -9.36 16.71
N ARG A 80 50.14 -8.98 17.97
CA ARG A 80 51.51 -8.72 18.45
C ARG A 80 52.40 -9.96 18.29
N SER A 81 51.92 -11.13 18.72
CA SER A 81 52.69 -12.38 18.57
C SER A 81 52.88 -12.78 17.11
N GLU A 82 51.88 -12.58 16.26
CA GLU A 82 51.95 -12.94 14.85
C GLU A 82 52.89 -12.02 14.07
N ILE A 83 52.87 -10.71 14.34
CA ILE A 83 53.80 -9.75 13.73
C ILE A 83 55.25 -10.13 14.07
N LEU A 84 55.53 -10.43 15.34
CA LEU A 84 56.87 -10.86 15.76
C LEU A 84 57.30 -12.15 15.04
N GLN A 85 56.42 -13.14 14.95
CA GLN A 85 56.71 -14.38 14.24
C GLN A 85 56.98 -14.15 12.74
N ARG A 86 56.18 -13.31 12.08
CA ARG A 86 56.36 -12.99 10.66
C ARG A 86 57.67 -12.24 10.40
N VAL A 87 58.03 -11.27 11.25
CA VAL A 87 59.31 -10.54 11.11
C VAL A 87 60.50 -11.49 11.28
N ILE A 88 60.43 -12.43 12.23
CA ILE A 88 61.48 -13.44 12.40
C ILE A 88 61.58 -14.35 11.16
N GLN A 89 60.45 -14.76 10.57
CA GLN A 89 60.44 -15.56 9.34
C GLN A 89 61.00 -14.78 8.14
N GLU A 90 60.65 -13.51 7.99
CA GLU A 90 61.20 -12.65 6.94
C GLU A 90 62.70 -12.43 7.09
N LEU A 91 63.21 -12.26 8.32
CA LEU A 91 64.64 -12.17 8.59
C LEU A 91 65.39 -13.43 8.15
N LEU A 92 64.81 -14.61 8.38
CA LEU A 92 65.37 -15.87 7.89
C LEU A 92 65.37 -15.91 6.35
N VAL A 93 64.25 -15.54 5.71
CA VAL A 93 64.15 -15.50 4.24
C VAL A 93 65.14 -14.51 3.62
N ASP A 94 65.26 -13.30 4.18
CA ASP A 94 66.23 -12.29 3.76
C ASP A 94 67.67 -12.80 3.90
N HIS A 95 67.95 -13.59 4.94
CA HIS A 95 69.23 -14.25 5.09
C HIS A 95 69.46 -15.36 4.05
N TYR A 96 68.44 -16.17 3.72
CA TYR A 96 68.52 -17.16 2.65
C TYR A 96 68.79 -16.53 1.28
N VAL A 97 68.24 -15.34 1.03
CA VAL A 97 68.53 -14.56 -0.19
C VAL A 97 69.98 -14.03 -0.14
N LYS A 98 70.40 -13.44 0.98
CA LYS A 98 71.77 -12.91 1.15
C LYS A 98 72.87 -13.99 1.15
N THR A 99 72.56 -15.23 1.53
CA THR A 99 73.47 -16.40 1.44
C THR A 99 73.79 -16.79 0.01
N GLN A 100 72.91 -16.47 -0.94
CA GLN A 100 73.17 -16.67 -2.37
C GLN A 100 74.08 -15.56 -2.93
N ASP A 101 74.08 -14.37 -2.31
CA ASP A 101 74.80 -13.17 -2.75
C ASP A 101 76.12 -12.91 -1.99
N THR A 102 76.97 -13.92 -1.75
CA THR A 102 78.41 -13.83 -1.31
C THR A 102 78.85 -12.91 -0.14
N HIS A 103 78.02 -12.06 0.47
CA HIS A 103 78.41 -10.98 1.40
C HIS A 103 78.15 -11.28 2.88
N LEU A 104 78.28 -12.53 3.33
CA LEU A 104 78.00 -12.88 4.73
C LEU A 104 79.25 -13.03 5.57
N THR A 105 79.29 -12.25 6.64
CA THR A 105 80.24 -12.36 7.74
C THR A 105 80.04 -13.70 8.45
N SER A 106 81.13 -14.32 8.93
CA SER A 106 81.06 -15.60 9.66
C SER A 106 80.20 -15.53 10.93
N GLU A 107 80.04 -14.33 11.49
CA GLU A 107 79.18 -14.05 12.63
C GLU A 107 77.69 -14.08 12.27
N ASP A 108 77.34 -13.67 11.04
CA ASP A 108 75.95 -13.70 10.57
C ASP A 108 75.50 -15.13 10.33
N LYS A 109 76.38 -15.98 9.79
CA LYS A 109 76.09 -17.41 9.61
C LYS A 109 75.81 -18.11 10.94
N LYS A 110 76.69 -17.89 11.94
CA LYS A 110 76.52 -18.43 13.29
C LYS A 110 75.23 -17.94 13.95
N PHE A 111 74.87 -16.67 13.76
CA PHE A 111 73.64 -16.11 14.28
C PHE A 111 72.38 -16.78 13.71
N HIS A 112 72.31 -16.96 12.39
CA HIS A 112 71.14 -17.56 11.74
C HIS A 112 71.05 -19.08 11.98
N GLU A 113 72.17 -19.79 12.00
CA GLU A 113 72.22 -21.22 12.38
C GLU A 113 71.71 -21.43 13.82
N THR A 114 72.13 -20.57 14.75
CA THR A 114 71.64 -20.59 16.15
C THR A 114 70.14 -20.28 16.22
N LEU A 115 69.66 -19.33 15.42
CA LEU A 115 68.24 -18.94 15.37
C LEU A 115 67.36 -20.07 14.82
N GLU A 116 67.79 -20.73 13.74
CA GLU A 116 67.11 -21.87 13.12
C GLU A 116 67.03 -23.06 14.08
N GLN A 117 68.16 -23.40 14.72
CA GLN A 117 68.20 -24.46 15.73
C GLN A 117 67.22 -24.18 16.88
N ARG A 118 67.13 -22.94 17.35
CA ARG A 118 66.16 -22.55 18.38
C ARG A 118 64.71 -22.64 17.91
N LEU A 119 64.41 -22.22 16.69
CA LEU A 119 63.06 -22.30 16.13
C LEU A 119 62.61 -23.76 15.94
N LEU A 120 63.50 -24.60 15.42
CA LEU A 120 63.26 -26.03 15.30
C LEU A 120 63.02 -26.67 16.68
N VAL A 121 63.84 -26.36 17.69
CA VAL A 121 63.62 -26.85 19.06
C VAL A 121 62.29 -26.37 19.62
N THR A 122 61.86 -25.12 19.36
CA THR A 122 60.56 -24.63 19.82
C THR A 122 59.38 -25.31 19.12
N GLU A 123 59.48 -25.59 17.82
CA GLU A 123 58.44 -26.33 17.09
C GLU A 123 58.38 -27.79 17.57
N LEU A 124 59.52 -28.44 17.78
CA LEU A 124 59.60 -29.78 18.38
C LEU A 124 59.02 -29.78 19.79
N THR A 125 59.30 -28.76 20.60
CA THR A 125 58.72 -28.61 21.95
C THR A 125 57.20 -28.44 21.89
N ARG A 126 56.68 -27.65 20.93
CA ARG A 126 55.24 -27.46 20.73
C ARG A 126 54.54 -28.76 20.31
N LEU A 127 55.19 -29.59 19.50
CA LEU A 127 54.70 -30.93 19.12
C LEU A 127 54.74 -31.92 20.29
N ILE A 128 55.62 -31.71 21.28
CA ILE A 128 55.75 -32.54 22.48
C ILE A 128 54.79 -32.11 23.61
N VAL A 129 54.28 -30.86 23.61
CA VAL A 129 53.25 -30.43 24.57
C VAL A 129 51.94 -31.19 24.27
N PRO A 130 51.45 -32.04 25.20
CA PRO A 130 50.28 -32.86 24.92
C PRO A 130 49.04 -31.97 24.82
N SER A 131 48.37 -32.05 23.68
CA SER A 131 47.03 -31.51 23.45
C SER A 131 46.00 -32.28 24.28
N GLN A 132 45.93 -32.04 25.60
CA GLN A 132 44.88 -32.45 26.56
C GLN A 132 44.34 -33.90 26.54
N THR A 133 44.86 -34.80 25.71
CA THR A 133 44.42 -36.19 25.58
C THR A 133 45.53 -37.08 26.11
N LYS A 134 45.24 -37.72 27.24
CA LYS A 134 46.18 -38.43 28.11
C LYS A 134 46.79 -39.72 27.55
N GLU A 135 46.68 -40.05 26.27
CA GLU A 135 46.93 -41.43 25.83
C GLU A 135 47.72 -41.63 24.52
N LEU A 136 48.37 -40.61 23.96
CA LEU A 136 49.30 -40.83 22.86
C LEU A 136 50.71 -40.44 23.30
N SER A 137 51.54 -41.47 23.50
CA SER A 137 52.99 -41.33 23.60
C SER A 137 53.47 -40.52 22.38
N PRO A 138 54.36 -39.52 22.55
CA PRO A 138 54.83 -38.73 21.42
C PRO A 138 55.40 -39.69 20.36
N LEU A 139 54.94 -39.53 19.11
CA LEU A 139 55.17 -40.41 17.94
C LEU A 139 56.65 -40.73 17.65
N LEU A 140 57.60 -40.08 18.33
CA LEU A 140 59.04 -40.19 18.14
C LEU A 140 59.86 -40.50 19.41
N ARG A 141 59.24 -40.75 20.58
CA ARG A 141 59.98 -40.97 21.87
C ARG A 141 61.01 -39.87 22.24
N LEU A 142 60.90 -38.68 21.67
CA LEU A 142 61.77 -37.55 22.03
C LEU A 142 61.43 -37.10 23.45
N GLU A 143 62.36 -37.31 24.38
CA GLU A 143 62.23 -36.84 25.76
C GLU A 143 62.76 -35.41 25.89
N LYS A 144 62.36 -34.71 26.96
CA LYS A 144 62.83 -33.34 27.25
C LYS A 144 64.35 -33.23 27.39
N VAL A 145 65.04 -34.36 27.57
CA VAL A 145 66.49 -34.48 27.74
C VAL A 145 67.21 -34.35 26.40
N ASP A 146 66.67 -34.95 25.33
CA ASP A 146 67.23 -34.87 23.97
C ASP A 146 67.13 -33.45 23.38
N LEU A 147 66.10 -32.69 23.81
CA LEU A 147 65.95 -31.28 23.44
C LEU A 147 66.95 -30.36 24.13
N LEU A 148 67.48 -30.75 25.29
CA LEU A 148 68.51 -29.98 26.00
C LEU A 148 69.88 -30.13 25.34
N GLU A 149 70.17 -31.28 24.72
CA GLU A 149 71.41 -31.49 23.95
C GLU A 149 71.41 -30.73 22.61
N LEU A 150 70.24 -30.48 22.04
CA LEU A 150 70.07 -29.66 20.83
C LEU A 150 70.01 -28.14 21.11
N MET A 151 70.15 -27.72 22.37
CA MET A 151 70.25 -26.30 22.70
C MET A 151 71.64 -25.76 22.31
N PRO A 152 71.74 -24.64 21.59
CA PRO A 152 73.01 -23.97 21.39
C PRO A 152 73.60 -23.50 22.74
N PRO A 153 74.93 -23.27 22.81
CA PRO A 153 75.61 -22.83 24.03
C PRO A 153 74.93 -21.61 24.66
N SER A 154 74.85 -21.57 25.99
CA SER A 154 74.13 -20.51 26.72
C SER A 154 74.66 -19.11 26.42
N GLU A 155 75.95 -18.97 26.14
CA GLU A 155 76.60 -17.71 25.77
C GLU A 155 76.16 -17.21 24.39
N ASP A 156 76.13 -18.10 23.39
CA ASP A 156 75.67 -17.80 22.03
C ASP A 156 74.18 -17.46 22.00
N PHE A 157 73.38 -18.08 22.88
CA PHE A 157 71.96 -17.77 23.02
C PHE A 157 71.71 -16.36 23.55
N VAL A 158 72.47 -15.91 24.56
CA VAL A 158 72.30 -14.56 25.12
C VAL A 158 72.74 -13.49 24.12
N TRP A 159 73.86 -13.74 23.42
CA TRP A 159 74.34 -12.86 22.36
C TRP A 159 73.37 -12.79 21.17
N MET A 160 72.87 -13.94 20.70
CA MET A 160 71.85 -14.02 19.64
C MET A 160 70.56 -13.32 20.07
N LYS A 161 70.11 -13.47 21.31
CA LYS A 161 68.90 -12.79 21.79
C LYS A 161 69.04 -11.27 21.78
N ALA A 162 70.19 -10.73 22.22
CA ALA A 162 70.45 -9.30 22.21
C ALA A 162 70.51 -8.74 20.77
N ARG A 163 71.14 -9.48 19.85
CA ARG A 163 71.24 -9.10 18.44
C ARG A 163 69.89 -9.21 17.70
N LEU A 164 69.10 -10.24 17.99
CA LEU A 164 67.76 -10.42 17.43
C LEU A 164 66.81 -9.28 17.82
N GLN A 165 66.91 -8.80 19.06
CA GLN A 165 66.10 -7.65 19.52
C GLN A 165 66.38 -6.41 18.68
N LEU A 166 67.65 -6.09 18.43
CA LEU A 166 68.04 -4.93 17.62
C LEU A 166 67.59 -5.06 16.16
N GLU A 167 67.79 -6.23 15.54
CA GLU A 167 67.42 -6.44 14.13
C GLU A 167 65.90 -6.42 13.93
N VAL A 168 65.13 -7.03 14.84
CA VAL A 168 63.66 -6.98 14.82
C VAL A 168 63.16 -5.55 14.99
N GLU A 169 63.77 -4.76 15.88
CA GLU A 169 63.45 -3.35 16.04
C GLU A 169 63.72 -2.54 14.76
N GLU A 170 64.84 -2.79 14.08
CA GLU A 170 65.20 -2.08 12.86
C GLU A 170 64.23 -2.42 11.70
N GLN A 171 63.91 -3.71 11.51
CA GLN A 171 62.94 -4.12 10.49
C GLN A 171 61.53 -3.58 10.76
N LEU A 172 61.10 -3.58 12.04
CA LEU A 172 59.83 -2.99 12.43
C LEU A 172 59.81 -1.48 12.16
N LYS A 173 60.91 -0.76 12.45
CA LYS A 173 61.04 0.67 12.12
C LYS A 173 60.93 0.91 10.62
N LYS A 174 61.65 0.15 9.80
CA LYS A 174 61.59 0.24 8.33
C LYS A 174 60.17 0.04 7.82
N LYS A 175 59.47 -1.01 8.27
CA LYS A 175 58.08 -1.28 7.89
C LYS A 175 57.11 -0.19 8.33
N CYS A 176 57.26 0.32 9.55
CA CYS A 176 56.47 1.44 10.03
C CYS A 176 56.69 2.70 9.18
N PHE A 177 57.92 2.96 8.75
CA PHE A 177 58.21 4.05 7.82
C PHE A 177 57.58 3.81 6.45
N THR A 178 57.67 2.60 5.88
CA THR A 178 57.00 2.27 4.62
C THR A 178 55.49 2.49 4.70
N LEU A 179 54.84 2.08 5.80
CA LEU A 179 53.41 2.31 6.03
C LEU A 179 53.08 3.80 6.15
N LEU A 180 53.94 4.57 6.82
CA LEU A 180 53.78 6.02 6.89
C LEU A 180 53.90 6.67 5.51
N CYS A 181 54.87 6.27 4.70
CA CYS A 181 55.09 6.81 3.36
C CYS A 181 53.96 6.45 2.40
N TYR A 182 53.37 5.24 2.55
CA TYR A 182 52.15 4.87 1.82
C TYR A 182 50.97 5.77 2.17
N HIS A 183 50.79 6.10 3.46
CA HIS A 183 49.73 6.99 3.91
C HIS A 183 49.98 8.45 3.49
N ASN A 184 51.21 8.92 3.64
CA ASN A 184 51.63 10.29 3.39
C ASN A 184 52.92 10.27 2.55
N PRO A 185 52.83 10.37 1.22
CA PRO A 185 54.00 10.37 0.33
C PRO A 185 54.96 11.54 0.61
N SER A 186 54.46 12.63 1.18
CA SER A 186 55.28 13.77 1.60
C SER A 186 56.20 13.47 2.80
N ALA A 187 56.02 12.33 3.49
CA ALA A 187 56.86 11.94 4.61
C ALA A 187 58.21 11.37 4.18
N ASP A 188 58.42 11.04 2.89
CA ASP A 188 59.67 10.45 2.41
C ASP A 188 60.90 11.34 2.66
N SER A 189 60.74 12.67 2.58
CA SER A 189 61.81 13.64 2.83
C SER A 189 62.09 13.94 4.31
N ASP A 190 61.27 13.41 5.23
CA ASP A 190 61.43 13.72 6.66
C ASP A 190 62.61 12.98 7.30
N SER A 191 63.19 13.58 8.34
CA SER A 191 64.17 12.91 9.19
C SER A 191 63.57 11.68 9.89
N GLU A 192 64.38 10.68 10.21
CA GLU A 192 63.92 9.45 10.88
C GLU A 192 63.20 9.73 12.22
N SER A 193 63.62 10.77 12.94
CA SER A 193 62.97 11.20 14.19
C SER A 193 61.56 11.76 13.95
N LEU A 194 61.37 12.52 12.87
CA LEU A 194 60.06 13.03 12.47
C LEU A 194 59.16 11.90 11.95
N LYS A 195 59.73 10.96 11.17
CA LYS A 195 59.02 9.75 10.73
C LYS A 195 58.56 8.92 11.93
N ALA A 196 59.42 8.72 12.93
CA ALA A 196 59.06 7.99 14.15
C ALA A 196 57.93 8.70 14.91
N ALA A 197 58.01 10.02 15.11
CA ALA A 197 56.94 10.78 15.76
C ALA A 197 55.60 10.71 14.99
N LYS A 198 55.65 10.77 13.65
CA LYS A 198 54.46 10.62 12.79
C LYS A 198 53.88 9.20 12.83
N VAL A 199 54.71 8.16 12.87
CA VAL A 199 54.27 6.76 13.05
C VAL A 199 53.52 6.58 14.36
N TRP A 200 54.01 7.15 15.47
CA TRP A 200 53.32 7.08 16.76
C TRP A 200 51.93 7.71 16.70
N LYS A 201 51.76 8.80 15.95
CA LYS A 201 50.48 9.47 15.75
C LYS A 201 49.58 8.79 14.70
N LEU A 202 50.17 8.02 13.78
CA LEU A 202 49.46 7.40 12.64
C LEU A 202 48.29 6.52 13.08
N ALA A 203 48.44 5.75 14.15
CA ALA A 203 47.36 4.91 14.67
C ALA A 203 46.14 5.75 15.10
N GLU A 204 46.35 6.91 15.70
CA GLU A 204 45.27 7.82 16.10
C GLU A 204 44.62 8.49 14.88
N VAL A 205 45.42 8.91 13.89
CA VAL A 205 44.92 9.49 12.64
C VAL A 205 44.04 8.49 11.89
N LEU A 206 44.50 7.24 11.72
CA LEU A 206 43.74 6.17 11.07
C LEU A 206 42.43 5.85 11.78
N MET A 207 42.44 5.87 13.13
CA MET A 207 41.22 5.69 13.91
C MET A 207 40.23 6.83 13.70
N ASN A 208 40.71 8.07 13.65
CA ASN A 208 39.88 9.25 13.38
C ASN A 208 39.30 9.22 11.95
N GLU A 209 40.11 8.90 10.94
CA GLU A 209 39.66 8.75 9.55
C GLU A 209 38.62 7.64 9.40
N LYS A 210 38.84 6.50 10.08
CA LYS A 210 37.85 5.41 10.11
C LYS A 210 36.53 5.89 10.71
N GLN A 211 36.57 6.60 11.83
CA GLN A 211 35.36 7.17 12.45
C GLN A 211 34.66 8.17 11.54
N GLN A 212 35.41 9.06 10.88
CA GLN A 212 34.87 10.03 9.92
C GLN A 212 34.21 9.34 8.73
N CYS A 213 34.86 8.31 8.16
CA CYS A 213 34.29 7.51 7.07
C CYS A 213 33.00 6.81 7.50
N GLN A 214 32.98 6.26 8.72
CA GLN A 214 31.81 5.58 9.27
C GLN A 214 30.65 6.55 9.53
N HIS A 215 30.95 7.74 10.04
CA HIS A 215 29.98 8.83 10.19
C HIS A 215 29.45 9.32 8.84
N ALA A 216 30.31 9.54 7.84
CA ALA A 216 29.90 9.92 6.49
C ALA A 216 29.00 8.86 5.85
N LYS A 217 29.30 7.56 6.06
CA LYS A 217 28.46 6.46 5.60
C LYS A 217 27.09 6.45 6.28
N ASN A 218 27.02 6.78 7.57
CA ASN A 218 25.74 6.91 8.28
C ASN A 218 24.92 8.10 7.75
N GLN A 219 25.56 9.27 7.58
CA GLN A 219 24.91 10.43 6.98
C GLN A 219 24.41 10.15 5.55
N GLN A 220 25.15 9.37 4.77
CA GLN A 220 24.71 8.95 3.43
C GLN A 220 23.43 8.10 3.50
N LYS A 221 23.35 7.16 4.45
CA LYS A 221 22.14 6.34 4.65
C LYS A 221 20.94 7.21 5.06
N GLU A 222 21.14 8.15 5.98
CA GLU A 222 20.07 9.08 6.39
C GLU A 222 19.57 9.92 5.21
N ARG A 223 20.49 10.47 4.40
CA ARG A 223 20.15 11.23 3.20
C ARG A 223 19.40 10.37 2.16
N MET A 224 19.78 9.11 2.01
CA MET A 224 19.09 8.16 1.14
C MET A 224 17.64 7.95 1.60
N VAL A 225 17.41 7.70 2.89
CA VAL A 225 16.05 7.57 3.45
C VAL A 225 15.23 8.85 3.27
N LEU A 226 15.83 10.03 3.47
CA LEU A 226 15.16 11.30 3.23
C LEU A 226 14.81 11.50 1.75
N LEU A 227 15.69 11.10 0.84
CA LEU A 227 15.45 11.15 -0.60
C LEU A 227 14.31 10.21 -1.00
N GLU A 228 14.29 8.98 -0.47
CA GLU A 228 13.21 8.02 -0.68
C GLU A 228 11.87 8.58 -0.21
N LYS A 229 11.82 9.14 1.01
CA LYS A 229 10.62 9.83 1.54
C LYS A 229 10.14 10.94 0.60
N LYS A 230 11.04 11.80 0.10
CA LYS A 230 10.68 12.86 -0.85
C LYS A 230 10.21 12.31 -2.20
N SER A 231 10.84 11.25 -2.70
CA SER A 231 10.43 10.61 -3.96
C SER A 231 9.02 10.00 -3.86
N ALA A 232 8.70 9.40 -2.72
CA ALA A 232 7.37 8.87 -2.43
C ALA A 232 6.30 9.98 -2.36
N THR A 233 6.60 11.11 -1.70
CA THR A 233 5.64 12.24 -1.64
C THR A 233 5.39 12.85 -3.02
N TYR A 234 6.44 13.06 -3.83
CA TYR A 234 6.25 13.54 -5.21
C TYR A 234 5.41 12.58 -6.05
N SER A 235 5.67 11.27 -5.93
CA SER A 235 4.89 10.25 -6.64
C SER A 235 3.41 10.27 -6.22
N GLN A 236 3.13 10.43 -4.92
CA GLN A 236 1.76 10.53 -4.39
C GLN A 236 1.04 11.78 -4.91
N VAL A 237 1.73 12.93 -4.97
CA VAL A 237 1.16 14.17 -5.53
C VAL A 237 0.83 13.99 -7.01
N LEU A 238 1.75 13.40 -7.79
CA LEU A 238 1.51 13.11 -9.21
C LEU A 238 0.30 12.18 -9.42
N LEU A 239 0.18 11.13 -8.62
CA LEU A 239 -1.00 10.25 -8.66
C LEU A 239 -2.30 10.99 -8.33
N ARG A 240 -2.27 11.90 -7.35
CA ARG A 240 -3.43 12.74 -7.02
C ARG A 240 -3.79 13.68 -8.17
N CYS A 241 -2.81 14.30 -8.83
CA CYS A 241 -3.04 15.13 -10.01
C CYS A 241 -3.65 14.32 -11.17
N LEU A 242 -3.14 13.11 -11.42
CA LEU A 242 -3.70 12.21 -12.43
C LEU A 242 -5.15 11.83 -12.12
N ALA A 243 -5.47 11.50 -10.87
CA ALA A 243 -6.84 11.18 -10.46
C ALA A 243 -7.80 12.37 -10.64
N LEU A 244 -7.34 13.59 -10.33
CA LEU A 244 -8.12 14.82 -10.57
C LEU A 244 -8.37 15.04 -12.06
N LEU A 245 -7.36 14.86 -12.92
CA LEU A 245 -7.51 14.97 -14.37
C LEU A 245 -8.46 13.92 -14.94
N GLN A 246 -8.37 12.67 -14.47
CA GLN A 246 -9.28 11.60 -14.88
C GLN A 246 -10.73 11.93 -14.49
N ARG A 247 -10.96 12.43 -13.27
CA ARG A 247 -12.28 12.84 -12.81
C ARG A 247 -12.84 13.98 -13.67
N LEU A 248 -12.05 15.02 -13.94
CA LEU A 248 -12.46 16.12 -14.80
C LEU A 248 -12.82 15.63 -16.20
N LEU A 249 -12.01 14.73 -16.77
CA LEU A 249 -12.27 14.17 -18.09
C LEU A 249 -13.58 13.35 -18.11
N GLN A 250 -13.85 12.56 -17.06
CA GLN A 250 -15.11 11.83 -16.91
C GLN A 250 -16.30 12.79 -16.78
N GLU A 251 -16.20 13.82 -15.94
CA GLU A 251 -17.25 14.83 -15.77
C GLU A 251 -17.53 15.57 -17.07
N HIS A 252 -16.50 15.96 -17.84
CA HIS A 252 -16.68 16.57 -19.15
C HIS A 252 -17.33 15.62 -20.15
N ARG A 253 -16.91 14.35 -20.21
CA ARG A 253 -17.54 13.36 -21.10
C ARG A 253 -19.01 13.13 -20.76
N LEU A 254 -19.35 13.03 -19.48
CA LEU A 254 -20.74 12.87 -19.03
C LEU A 254 -21.60 14.11 -19.38
N LYS A 255 -21.05 15.32 -19.18
CA LYS A 255 -21.75 16.57 -19.56
C LYS A 255 -22.02 16.62 -21.06
N THR A 256 -21.01 16.41 -21.90
CA THR A 256 -21.20 16.41 -23.36
C THR A 256 -22.20 15.33 -23.80
N GLN A 257 -22.16 14.13 -23.20
CA GLN A 257 -23.14 13.09 -23.50
C GLN A 257 -24.56 13.53 -23.13
N SER A 258 -24.76 14.10 -21.94
CA SER A 258 -26.07 14.58 -21.49
C SER A 258 -26.62 15.71 -22.37
N GLU A 259 -25.76 16.59 -22.89
CA GLU A 259 -26.15 17.65 -23.81
C GLU A 259 -26.58 17.07 -25.17
N LEU A 260 -25.85 16.09 -25.69
CA LEU A 260 -26.22 15.38 -26.92
C LEU A 260 -27.55 14.64 -26.77
N ASP A 261 -27.74 13.92 -25.66
CA ASP A 261 -28.98 13.17 -25.38
C ASP A 261 -30.17 14.13 -25.29
N ARG A 262 -29.98 15.30 -24.67
CA ARG A 262 -31.01 16.35 -24.61
C ARG A 262 -31.39 16.87 -26.00
N ILE A 263 -30.40 17.18 -26.85
CA ILE A 263 -30.64 17.65 -28.22
C ILE A 263 -31.36 16.58 -29.04
N ASN A 264 -30.94 15.31 -28.90
CA ASN A 264 -31.58 14.18 -29.59
C ASN A 264 -33.04 13.99 -29.16
N ALA A 265 -33.32 14.09 -27.86
CA ALA A 265 -34.69 14.01 -27.34
C ALA A 265 -35.57 15.13 -27.92
N GLN A 266 -35.08 16.37 -27.92
CA GLN A 266 -35.79 17.52 -28.52
C GLN A 266 -36.03 17.32 -30.02
N TYR A 267 -35.03 16.83 -30.75
CA TYR A 267 -35.15 16.52 -32.17
C TYR A 267 -36.23 15.46 -32.43
N LEU A 268 -36.25 14.39 -31.64
CA LEU A 268 -37.26 13.33 -31.75
C LEU A 268 -38.66 13.83 -31.37
N GLU A 269 -38.79 14.68 -30.36
CA GLU A 269 -40.06 15.30 -29.97
C GLU A 269 -40.64 16.17 -31.09
N ILE A 270 -39.80 17.01 -31.70
CA ILE A 270 -40.19 17.82 -32.87
C ILE A 270 -40.58 16.92 -34.04
N LYS A 271 -39.83 15.85 -34.29
CA LYS A 271 -40.13 14.88 -35.35
C LYS A 271 -41.47 14.17 -35.12
N CYS A 272 -41.75 13.75 -33.89
CA CYS A 272 -43.03 13.16 -33.49
C CYS A 272 -44.17 14.16 -33.66
N SER A 273 -44.00 15.39 -33.22
CA SER A 273 -44.99 16.47 -33.38
C SER A 273 -45.30 16.73 -34.86
N ALA A 274 -44.27 16.79 -35.71
CA ALA A 274 -44.44 16.92 -37.15
C ALA A 274 -45.17 15.71 -37.75
N MET A 275 -44.91 14.49 -37.27
CA MET A 275 -45.59 13.29 -37.73
C MET A 275 -47.06 13.26 -37.31
N ILE A 276 -47.39 13.71 -36.09
CA ILE A 276 -48.77 13.87 -35.63
C ILE A 276 -49.52 14.86 -36.52
N LEU A 277 -48.89 16.01 -36.84
CA LEU A 277 -49.47 16.99 -37.76
C LEU A 277 -49.70 16.40 -39.16
N LYS A 278 -48.76 15.60 -39.67
CA LYS A 278 -48.93 14.87 -40.94
C LYS A 278 -50.10 13.89 -40.88
N LEU A 279 -50.21 13.10 -39.83
CA LEU A 279 -51.34 12.17 -39.65
C LEU A 279 -52.67 12.92 -39.62
N ARG A 280 -52.74 14.05 -38.89
CA ARG A 280 -53.95 14.88 -38.83
C ARG A 280 -54.30 15.49 -40.18
N MET A 281 -53.31 15.89 -40.97
CA MET A 281 -53.51 16.40 -42.33
C MET A 281 -54.08 15.33 -43.25
N GLU A 282 -53.56 14.10 -43.20
CA GLU A 282 -54.10 12.97 -43.97
C GLU A 282 -55.52 12.60 -43.51
N GLU A 283 -55.80 12.63 -42.20
CA GLU A 283 -57.16 12.42 -41.67
C GLU A 283 -58.14 13.47 -42.23
N LEU A 284 -57.77 14.75 -42.19
CA LEU A 284 -58.60 15.83 -42.74
C LEU A 284 -58.79 15.68 -44.25
N LYS A 285 -57.76 15.24 -44.97
CA LYS A 285 -57.84 14.96 -46.41
C LYS A 285 -58.82 13.82 -46.70
N ILE A 286 -58.77 12.73 -45.94
CA ILE A 286 -59.75 11.62 -46.06
C ILE A 286 -61.16 12.14 -45.79
N LEU A 287 -61.36 12.98 -44.77
CA LEU A 287 -62.65 13.58 -44.45
C LEU A 287 -63.16 14.49 -45.57
N SER A 288 -62.30 15.36 -46.13
CA SER A 288 -62.70 16.23 -47.25
C SER A 288 -63.03 15.44 -48.51
N ASP A 289 -62.29 14.36 -48.78
CA ASP A 289 -62.52 13.49 -49.94
C ASP A 289 -63.82 12.68 -49.77
N THR A 290 -64.12 12.23 -48.54
CA THR A 290 -65.34 11.45 -48.24
C THR A 290 -66.58 12.33 -48.22
N TYR A 291 -66.52 13.49 -47.54
CA TYR A 291 -67.61 14.43 -47.33
C TYR A 291 -67.46 15.67 -48.22
N THR A 292 -67.59 15.48 -49.53
CA THR A 292 -67.71 16.58 -50.48
C THR A 292 -68.92 17.47 -50.16
N ALA A 293 -68.84 18.77 -50.46
CA ALA A 293 -69.90 19.74 -50.14
C ALA A 293 -71.30 19.28 -50.57
N GLU A 294 -71.42 18.70 -51.77
CA GLU A 294 -72.68 18.15 -52.28
C GLU A 294 -73.26 17.04 -51.36
N LYS A 295 -72.43 16.08 -50.94
CA LYS A 295 -72.85 15.00 -50.03
C LYS A 295 -73.25 15.55 -48.66
N VAL A 296 -72.56 16.59 -48.17
CA VAL A 296 -72.91 17.24 -46.90
C VAL A 296 -74.26 17.95 -47.01
N GLU A 297 -74.54 18.67 -48.10
CA GLU A 297 -75.85 19.30 -48.30
C GLU A 297 -76.97 18.26 -48.45
N VAL A 298 -76.71 17.14 -49.13
CA VAL A 298 -77.68 16.03 -49.18
C VAL A 298 -77.92 15.46 -47.78
N HIS A 299 -76.89 15.23 -46.97
CA HIS A 299 -77.05 14.78 -45.59
C HIS A 299 -77.80 15.80 -44.72
N ARG A 300 -77.61 17.11 -44.93
CA ARG A 300 -78.39 18.15 -44.26
C ARG A 300 -79.86 18.08 -44.65
N LEU A 301 -80.17 17.98 -45.95
CA LEU A 301 -81.55 17.85 -46.41
C LEU A 301 -82.23 16.60 -45.84
N ILE A 302 -81.51 15.47 -45.78
CA ILE A 302 -82.02 14.25 -45.16
C ILE A 302 -82.28 14.48 -43.67
N ARG A 303 -81.35 15.12 -42.96
CA ARG A 303 -81.52 15.46 -41.53
C ARG A 303 -82.74 16.35 -41.31
N ASP A 304 -82.87 17.45 -42.05
CA ASP A 304 -83.96 18.40 -41.90
C ASP A 304 -85.32 17.75 -42.20
N ARG A 305 -85.38 16.85 -43.20
CA ARG A 305 -86.59 16.06 -43.49
C ARG A 305 -86.94 15.10 -42.35
N LEU A 306 -85.95 14.40 -41.81
CA LEU A 306 -86.16 13.49 -40.68
C LEU A 306 -86.58 14.25 -39.42
N GLU A 307 -85.93 15.38 -39.12
CA GLU A 307 -86.32 16.26 -38.00
C GLU A 307 -87.73 16.83 -38.18
N GLY A 308 -88.09 17.24 -39.40
CA GLY A 308 -89.46 17.66 -39.72
C GLY A 308 -90.48 16.55 -39.54
N ALA A 309 -90.17 15.32 -39.97
CA ALA A 309 -91.03 14.16 -39.78
C ALA A 309 -91.20 13.81 -38.29
N ILE A 310 -90.12 13.89 -37.50
CA ILE A 310 -90.16 13.70 -36.06
C ILE A 310 -91.07 14.74 -35.41
N ARG A 311 -90.92 16.03 -35.74
CA ARG A 311 -91.77 17.11 -35.20
C ARG A 311 -93.23 16.92 -35.54
N LEU A 312 -93.57 16.57 -36.79
CA LEU A 312 -94.95 16.28 -37.19
C LEU A 312 -95.52 15.10 -36.38
N GLN A 313 -94.73 14.05 -36.19
CA GLN A 313 -95.15 12.90 -35.41
C GLN A 313 -95.31 13.23 -33.91
N GLU A 314 -94.45 14.10 -33.36
CA GLU A 314 -94.59 14.61 -31.99
C GLU A 314 -95.85 15.48 -31.84
N GLU A 315 -96.14 16.36 -32.81
CA GLU A 315 -97.37 17.16 -32.83
C GLU A 315 -98.62 16.27 -32.90
N ASP A 316 -98.62 15.25 -33.76
CA ASP A 316 -99.73 14.32 -33.88
C ASP A 316 -99.89 13.44 -32.64
N MET A 317 -98.78 13.06 -32.01
CA MET A 317 -98.79 12.39 -30.70
C MET A 317 -99.42 13.30 -29.64
N GLU A 318 -99.05 14.58 -29.60
CA GLU A 318 -99.57 15.54 -28.64
C GLU A 318 -101.05 15.85 -28.88
N LYS A 319 -101.48 16.02 -30.14
CA LYS A 319 -102.91 16.13 -30.50
C LYS A 319 -103.68 14.89 -30.06
N SER A 320 -103.14 13.69 -30.30
CA SER A 320 -103.76 12.44 -29.88
C SER A 320 -103.87 12.35 -28.36
N ARG A 321 -102.86 12.80 -27.62
CA ARG A 321 -102.89 12.90 -26.15
C ARG A 321 -103.95 13.90 -25.66
N GLN A 322 -104.08 15.05 -26.31
CA GLN A 322 -105.11 16.04 -25.99
C GLN A 322 -106.52 15.53 -26.27
N VAL A 323 -106.71 14.77 -27.34
CA VAL A 323 -107.98 14.10 -27.63
C VAL A 323 -108.28 13.05 -26.57
N LEU A 324 -107.31 12.21 -26.22
CA LEU A 324 -107.47 11.23 -25.15
C LEU A 324 -107.80 11.91 -23.81
N SER A 325 -107.12 12.99 -23.44
CA SER A 325 -107.43 13.72 -22.20
C SER A 325 -108.81 14.37 -22.24
N SER A 326 -109.29 14.83 -23.39
CA SER A 326 -110.67 15.32 -23.53
C SER A 326 -111.71 14.21 -23.32
N TYR A 327 -111.43 12.98 -23.78
CA TYR A 327 -112.27 11.81 -23.49
C TYR A 327 -112.20 11.42 -22.01
N GLU A 328 -111.03 11.52 -21.38
CA GLU A 328 -110.88 11.30 -19.94
C GLU A 328 -111.68 12.32 -19.12
N VAL A 329 -111.74 13.59 -19.54
CA VAL A 329 -112.54 14.64 -18.88
C VAL A 329 -114.06 14.41 -19.03
N LEU A 330 -114.51 13.80 -20.12
CA LEU A 330 -115.92 13.41 -20.33
C LEU A 330 -116.35 12.22 -19.44
N GLY A 331 -115.39 11.54 -18.79
CA GLY A 331 -115.56 10.73 -17.59
C GLY A 331 -116.70 9.71 -17.58
N GLU A 332 -117.25 9.46 -16.38
CA GLU A 332 -118.27 8.44 -16.11
C GLU A 332 -119.58 8.59 -16.92
N GLU A 333 -119.84 9.78 -17.47
CA GLU A 333 -120.99 10.05 -18.34
C GLU A 333 -120.78 9.43 -19.73
N PHE A 334 -119.58 9.55 -20.29
CA PHE A 334 -119.22 8.89 -21.55
C PHE A 334 -119.18 7.36 -21.39
N ASP A 335 -118.63 6.85 -20.29
CA ASP A 335 -118.61 5.42 -20.00
C ASP A 335 -120.02 4.83 -19.83
N ARG A 336 -120.96 5.58 -19.23
CA ARG A 336 -122.37 5.21 -19.19
C ARG A 336 -122.98 5.19 -20.60
N LEU A 337 -122.72 6.23 -21.40
CA LEU A 337 -123.22 6.34 -22.77
C LEU A 337 -122.66 5.23 -23.69
N VAL A 338 -121.40 4.83 -23.52
CA VAL A 338 -120.77 3.72 -24.25
C VAL A 338 -121.36 2.38 -23.80
N LYS A 339 -121.64 2.18 -22.50
CA LYS A 339 -122.35 0.98 -22.01
C LYS A 339 -123.77 0.91 -22.55
N GLU A 340 -124.48 2.02 -22.59
CA GLU A 340 -125.81 2.12 -23.19
C GLU A 340 -125.77 1.87 -24.69
N TYR A 341 -124.84 2.50 -25.43
CA TYR A 341 -124.69 2.29 -26.88
C TYR A 341 -124.29 0.86 -27.21
N THR A 342 -123.42 0.21 -26.43
CA THR A 342 -123.05 -1.19 -26.62
C THR A 342 -124.19 -2.15 -26.28
N GLN A 343 -125.00 -1.87 -25.26
CA GLN A 343 -126.26 -2.59 -25.02
C GLN A 343 -127.27 -2.36 -26.15
N LEU A 344 -127.43 -1.13 -26.64
CA LEU A 344 -128.31 -0.82 -27.76
C LEU A 344 -127.84 -1.55 -29.03
N LYS A 345 -126.54 -1.58 -29.29
CA LYS A 345 -125.96 -2.30 -30.43
C LYS A 345 -126.17 -3.80 -30.30
N LYS A 346 -125.91 -4.40 -29.13
CA LYS A 346 -126.21 -5.81 -28.86
C LYS A 346 -127.69 -6.12 -29.06
N THR A 347 -128.59 -5.33 -28.47
CA THR A 347 -130.05 -5.54 -28.65
C THR A 347 -130.50 -5.31 -30.09
N THR A 348 -129.87 -4.40 -30.83
CA THR A 348 -130.13 -4.19 -32.26
C THR A 348 -129.64 -5.38 -33.07
N ASP A 349 -128.46 -5.92 -32.75
CA ASP A 349 -127.89 -7.09 -33.41
C ASP A 349 -128.67 -8.37 -33.05
N ASP A 350 -129.13 -8.53 -31.80
CA ASP A 350 -130.01 -9.61 -31.35
C ASP A 350 -131.39 -9.54 -32.01
N LYS A 351 -131.98 -8.33 -32.12
CA LYS A 351 -133.23 -8.13 -32.87
C LYS A 351 -133.05 -8.37 -34.36
N ARG A 352 -131.92 -7.95 -34.94
CA ARG A 352 -131.58 -8.19 -36.35
C ARG A 352 -131.36 -9.68 -36.62
N TRP A 353 -130.72 -10.37 -35.68
CA TRP A 353 -130.56 -11.83 -35.69
C TRP A 353 -131.92 -12.53 -35.55
N ALA A 354 -132.77 -12.13 -34.60
CA ALA A 354 -134.11 -12.68 -34.45
C ALA A 354 -134.97 -12.46 -35.70
N LEU A 355 -134.92 -11.28 -36.32
CA LEU A 355 -135.59 -11.00 -37.60
C LEU A 355 -135.06 -11.87 -38.75
N GLN A 356 -133.76 -12.14 -38.78
CA GLN A 356 -133.15 -13.06 -39.76
C GLN A 356 -133.54 -14.52 -39.53
N GLU A 357 -133.88 -14.92 -38.31
CA GLU A 357 -134.30 -16.29 -38.01
C GLU A 357 -135.80 -16.49 -38.22
N PHE A 358 -136.65 -15.54 -37.81
CA PHE A 358 -138.09 -15.57 -38.11
C PHE A 358 -138.41 -15.45 -39.60
N SER A 359 -137.53 -14.86 -40.40
CA SER A 359 -137.67 -14.84 -41.87
C SER A 359 -137.21 -16.13 -42.56
N LYS A 360 -136.54 -17.04 -41.84
CA LYS A 360 -136.19 -18.38 -42.34
C LYS A 360 -137.25 -19.44 -42.02
N ASP A 361 -138.04 -19.27 -40.96
CA ASP A 361 -139.07 -20.23 -40.53
C ASP A 361 -140.45 -20.08 -41.23
N TYR A 362 -140.58 -19.15 -42.19
CA TYR A 362 -141.79 -18.96 -43.03
C TYR A 362 -141.57 -19.27 -44.53
N HIS A 363 -140.59 -20.11 -44.85
CA HIS A 363 -140.38 -20.68 -46.19
C HIS A 363 -140.50 -22.19 -46.23
#